data_AF-A0A9P4KFY7-F1
#
_entry.id   AF-A0A9P4KFY7-F1
#
_cell.length_a   1.000
_cell.length_b   1.000
_cell.length_c   1.000
_cell.angle_alpha   90.00
_cell.angle_beta   90.00
_cell.angle_gamma   90.00
#
_symmetry.space_group_name_H-M   'P 1'
#
loop_
_entity.id
_entity.type
_entity.pdbx_description
1 polymer ?
#
loop_
_entity_poly.entity_id
_entity_poly.type
_entity_poly.pdbx_seq_one_letter_code
_entity_poly.pdbx_strand_id
1 'polypeptide(L)'
;MLTELRKENEGRKKREENWLAEKRTLDYYRNELTKTSRENDERKIKESRMEAEKASMMEAHAAEKQGIFGKHAEEVRVLKSQISGLQYDRQNLINSHEAEVNRIRDGNQVEISRIVANHSAEVQQLKNDIRTERWEAREQLKQATESLKNSFANERQGWNQRLNDARLQHQNDLRVEEEKHEAEAVKQQKEIERLKFELEQQEIRLKKQYEAQSLKLRADYERLKGDYVAREHFKGLTDMELSSRFQKLAFQIEQFSKIRWDLSKETSWPLPDRMLLQFHPENPRKLKQQIVQNCMWVILCDEIFGSPFAILGEEGERLDENWTREFGSDKSSRAPSWPRPTAASEKKRYELAKAIFDVMDRGGQVSELDKQPRDIFNQSVTNIVDEITVAVEKVAPLGLKELQTLRDLVSLAGKLWLETCSQRYRTLFVLPNGSEDILTSTKSYHREIRLVLRPELRRFGNSQGQELTKEEIVSGWKCVDQVYEL
;
A
#
# COMPACT_ATOMS: atom_id res chain seq x y z
N MET A 1 -12.39 159.51 114.30
CA MET A 1 -12.78 159.71 115.70
C MET A 1 -13.92 158.77 115.97
N LEU A 2 -13.90 158.18 117.17
CA LEU A 2 -15.07 157.68 117.88
C LEU A 2 -15.91 156.66 117.11
N THR A 3 -15.71 155.40 117.48
CA THR A 3 -16.66 154.72 118.37
C THR A 3 -17.88 154.39 117.57
N GLU A 4 -18.00 153.13 117.25
CA GLU A 4 -18.50 152.17 118.23
C GLU A 4 -19.78 151.67 117.58
N LEU A 5 -20.44 150.85 118.36
CA LEU A 5 -21.85 151.07 118.49
C LEU A 5 -22.56 150.65 117.22
N ARG A 6 -22.61 149.35 117.06
CA ARG A 6 -22.23 148.27 117.96
C ARG A 6 -22.32 147.13 116.94
N LYS A 7 -21.71 145.99 117.18
CA LYS A 7 -22.32 144.95 118.02
C LYS A 7 -23.83 144.89 117.89
N GLU A 8 -24.36 143.86 118.49
CA GLU A 8 -25.66 144.01 119.10
C GLU A 8 -26.70 144.48 118.07
N ASN A 9 -26.90 143.72 117.01
CA ASN A 9 -27.20 142.36 117.31
C ASN A 9 -26.88 141.51 116.12
N GLU A 10 -25.92 140.63 116.31
CA GLU A 10 -26.25 139.41 117.07
C GLU A 10 -27.43 138.78 116.35
N GLY A 11 -27.11 138.17 115.24
CA GLY A 11 -26.14 137.10 115.28
C GLY A 11 -26.93 135.90 114.92
N ARG A 12 -26.80 134.80 115.63
CA ARG A 12 -27.67 134.55 116.78
C ARG A 12 -29.19 134.68 116.55
N LYS A 13 -29.66 134.79 115.32
CA LYS A 13 -30.63 133.85 114.78
C LYS A 13 -30.39 133.75 113.27
N LYS A 14 -29.37 133.03 112.78
CA LYS A 14 -28.91 131.68 113.17
C LYS A 14 -30.10 130.76 113.36
N ARG A 15 -29.94 129.51 112.98
CA ARG A 15 -30.77 128.43 113.50
C ARG A 15 -32.21 128.41 112.98
N GLU A 16 -32.72 129.50 112.41
CA GLU A 16 -33.78 129.49 111.40
C GLU A 16 -33.19 129.86 110.02
N GLU A 17 -32.07 129.35 109.52
CA GLU A 17 -31.70 127.94 109.26
C GLU A 17 -32.86 126.97 109.07
N ASN A 18 -33.23 126.19 110.08
CA ASN A 18 -33.58 124.81 109.72
C ASN A 18 -35.03 124.59 109.31
N TRP A 19 -35.84 125.63 109.40
CA TRP A 19 -37.26 125.47 109.25
C TRP A 19 -37.71 126.12 107.93
N LEU A 20 -38.23 125.31 106.98
CA LEU A 20 -38.75 125.65 105.63
C LEU A 20 -37.79 125.63 104.43
N ALA A 21 -36.60 125.07 104.63
CA ALA A 21 -36.04 124.11 103.66
C ALA A 21 -37.00 122.91 103.44
N GLU A 22 -37.79 122.56 104.46
CA GLU A 22 -38.85 121.54 104.45
C GLU A 22 -40.21 122.05 103.91
N LYS A 23 -40.21 123.19 103.17
CA LYS A 23 -41.28 123.59 102.22
C LYS A 23 -40.68 124.02 100.88
N ARG A 24 -39.50 123.49 100.55
CA ARG A 24 -38.94 123.48 99.19
C ARG A 24 -39.35 122.23 98.37
N THR A 25 -40.11 121.26 98.88
CA THR A 25 -40.24 119.93 98.22
C THR A 25 -41.65 119.35 98.16
N LEU A 26 -42.69 120.06 98.64
CA LEU A 26 -44.06 119.50 98.76
C LEU A 26 -45.24 120.34 98.20
N ASP A 27 -45.03 121.55 97.63
CA ASP A 27 -45.88 122.09 96.52
C ASP A 27 -45.18 121.99 95.14
N TYR A 28 -43.99 121.39 95.18
CA TYR A 28 -43.14 120.75 94.16
C TYR A 28 -43.89 120.13 92.97
N TYR A 29 -45.08 119.53 93.09
CA TYR A 29 -45.73 118.81 91.95
C TYR A 29 -47.18 119.25 91.73
N ARG A 30 -47.58 120.43 92.25
CA ARG A 30 -48.98 120.90 92.27
C ARG A 30 -49.34 122.09 91.36
N ASN A 31 -48.40 122.68 90.59
CA ASN A 31 -48.77 123.64 89.53
C ASN A 31 -48.02 123.57 88.19
N GLU A 32 -47.03 122.68 88.08
CA GLU A 32 -46.56 122.18 86.77
C GLU A 32 -47.71 121.46 86.00
N LEU A 33 -48.70 120.88 86.70
CA LEU A 33 -49.83 120.16 86.10
C LEU A 33 -51.10 120.99 85.82
N THR A 34 -51.16 122.29 86.16
CA THR A 34 -52.41 123.07 86.11
C THR A 34 -52.39 124.36 85.30
N LYS A 35 -51.38 124.63 84.45
CA LYS A 35 -51.56 125.67 83.41
C LYS A 35 -50.75 125.62 82.10
N THR A 36 -50.24 124.46 81.75
CA THR A 36 -50.46 123.90 80.41
C THR A 36 -51.96 123.87 80.03
N SER A 37 -52.89 124.04 81.00
CA SER A 37 -54.34 124.30 80.80
C SER A 37 -54.76 125.77 80.49
N ARG A 38 -53.85 126.77 80.34
CA ARG A 38 -54.14 128.00 79.54
C ARG A 38 -53.16 128.26 78.39
N GLU A 39 -52.35 127.27 78.00
CA GLU A 39 -51.79 127.24 76.64
C GLU A 39 -52.88 127.20 75.54
N ASN A 40 -54.17 127.09 75.87
CA ASN A 40 -55.27 126.94 74.90
C ASN A 40 -56.17 128.18 74.70
N ASP A 41 -56.09 129.21 75.54
CA ASP A 41 -57.07 130.32 75.52
C ASP A 41 -56.57 131.67 74.95
N GLU A 42 -55.25 131.96 74.86
CA GLU A 42 -54.76 133.21 74.22
C GLU A 42 -54.38 133.08 72.73
N ARG A 43 -54.35 131.84 72.22
CA ARG A 43 -54.58 131.58 70.79
C ARG A 43 -55.94 132.13 70.31
N LYS A 44 -56.89 132.44 71.21
CA LYS A 44 -58.27 132.84 70.91
C LYS A 44 -58.58 134.34 70.99
N ILE A 45 -57.66 135.23 71.38
CA ILE A 45 -57.99 136.66 71.55
C ILE A 45 -57.26 137.62 70.59
N LYS A 46 -56.11 137.28 69.98
CA LYS A 46 -55.50 138.17 68.95
C LYS A 46 -55.86 137.85 67.51
N GLU A 47 -56.63 136.79 67.29
CA GLU A 47 -57.63 136.75 66.21
C GLU A 47 -58.51 138.03 66.22
N SER A 48 -58.75 138.69 67.36
CA SER A 48 -59.49 139.97 67.43
C SER A 48 -58.68 141.26 67.17
N ARG A 49 -57.45 141.25 66.64
CA ARG A 49 -56.85 142.49 66.08
C ARG A 49 -56.18 142.41 64.72
N MET A 50 -56.07 141.21 64.15
CA MET A 50 -56.07 141.08 62.68
C MET A 50 -57.40 141.56 62.05
N GLU A 51 -58.47 141.77 62.84
CA GLU A 51 -59.79 142.26 62.38
C GLU A 51 -60.03 143.78 62.52
N ALA A 52 -59.18 144.56 63.22
CA ALA A 52 -59.46 145.98 63.49
C ALA A 52 -58.64 147.00 62.68
N GLU A 53 -57.57 146.62 61.96
CA GLU A 53 -56.86 147.56 61.05
C GLU A 53 -56.90 147.19 59.55
N LYS A 54 -57.77 146.22 59.26
CA LYS A 54 -58.67 146.28 58.10
C LYS A 54 -59.57 147.56 58.10
N ALA A 55 -59.61 148.36 59.18
CA ALA A 55 -60.31 149.66 59.24
C ALA A 55 -59.44 150.92 58.94
N SER A 56 -58.09 150.86 59.02
CA SER A 56 -57.20 151.94 58.52
C SER A 56 -56.74 151.70 57.07
N MET A 57 -56.86 150.46 56.59
CA MET A 57 -56.86 150.16 55.14
C MET A 57 -58.03 150.85 54.37
N MET A 58 -59.01 151.53 55.02
CA MET A 58 -60.17 152.18 54.35
C MET A 58 -60.29 153.72 54.47
N GLU A 59 -59.43 154.45 55.20
CA GLU A 59 -59.60 155.92 55.39
C GLU A 59 -58.46 156.79 54.82
N ALA A 60 -57.61 156.27 53.92
CA ALA A 60 -56.78 157.10 53.00
C ALA A 60 -56.40 156.45 51.64
N HIS A 61 -57.02 155.31 51.30
CA HIS A 61 -57.30 154.88 49.91
C HIS A 61 -58.35 155.82 49.21
N ALA A 62 -58.65 157.00 49.80
CA ALA A 62 -59.62 158.00 49.30
C ALA A 62 -59.00 159.37 48.90
N ALA A 63 -57.68 159.58 49.06
CA ALA A 63 -56.90 160.61 48.32
C ALA A 63 -55.93 159.99 47.29
N GLU A 64 -55.69 158.67 47.38
CA GLU A 64 -55.57 157.80 46.21
C GLU A 64 -56.87 157.87 45.38
N LYS A 65 -56.93 158.77 44.38
CA LYS A 65 -57.75 158.56 43.16
C LYS A 65 -57.66 159.65 42.09
N GLN A 66 -56.98 160.78 42.33
CA GLN A 66 -57.10 161.94 41.43
C GLN A 66 -55.86 162.40 40.65
N GLY A 67 -54.72 161.72 40.70
CA GLY A 67 -53.57 162.05 39.82
C GLY A 67 -52.95 160.88 39.08
N ILE A 68 -53.13 159.67 39.60
CA ILE A 68 -52.57 158.43 39.06
C ILE A 68 -53.24 158.06 37.72
N PHE A 69 -54.49 158.51 37.48
CA PHE A 69 -55.17 158.37 36.18
C PHE A 69 -54.50 159.13 35.02
N GLY A 70 -53.75 160.21 35.30
CA GLY A 70 -53.04 160.95 34.25
C GLY A 70 -51.78 160.23 33.77
N LYS A 71 -51.03 159.60 34.67
CA LYS A 71 -49.79 158.89 34.32
C LYS A 71 -50.07 157.52 33.69
N HIS A 72 -51.11 156.81 34.10
CA HIS A 72 -51.51 155.56 33.47
C HIS A 72 -52.11 155.74 32.06
N ALA A 73 -52.72 156.89 31.74
CA ALA A 73 -53.17 157.16 30.37
C ALA A 73 -51.99 157.26 29.38
N GLU A 74 -50.85 157.81 29.81
CA GLU A 74 -49.65 157.91 28.97
C GLU A 74 -48.90 156.57 28.87
N GLU A 75 -48.83 155.79 29.96
CA GLU A 75 -48.25 154.43 29.91
C GLU A 75 -49.05 153.47 29.03
N VAL A 76 -50.39 153.55 29.03
CA VAL A 76 -51.23 152.73 28.13
C VAL A 76 -51.04 153.13 26.66
N ARG A 77 -50.77 154.41 26.37
CA ARG A 77 -50.44 154.88 25.02
C ARG A 77 -49.08 154.35 24.54
N VAL A 78 -48.07 154.36 25.41
CA VAL A 78 -46.73 153.81 25.12
C VAL A 78 -46.77 152.28 24.96
N LEU A 79 -47.47 151.56 25.84
CA LEU A 79 -47.61 150.10 25.75
C LEU A 79 -48.37 149.67 24.49
N LYS A 80 -49.39 150.43 24.05
CA LYS A 80 -50.05 150.17 22.75
C LYS A 80 -49.08 150.32 21.57
N SER A 81 -48.20 151.32 21.58
CA SER A 81 -47.16 151.48 20.56
C SER A 81 -46.16 150.32 20.57
N GLN A 82 -45.77 149.82 21.75
CA GLN A 82 -44.86 148.68 21.87
C GLN A 82 -45.49 147.36 21.42
N ILE A 83 -46.78 147.14 21.71
CA ILE A 83 -47.50 145.95 21.24
C ILE A 83 -47.60 145.94 19.70
N SER A 84 -47.88 147.09 19.07
CA SER A 84 -47.88 147.17 17.60
C SER A 84 -46.50 146.95 16.98
N GLY A 85 -45.41 147.40 17.63
CA GLY A 85 -44.05 147.09 17.20
C GLY A 85 -43.71 145.60 17.30
N LEU A 86 -44.02 144.96 18.44
CA LEU A 86 -43.79 143.53 18.64
C LEU A 86 -44.63 142.64 17.71
N GLN A 87 -45.83 143.07 17.33
CA GLN A 87 -46.64 142.38 16.32
C GLN A 87 -46.00 142.43 14.93
N TYR A 88 -45.40 143.56 14.55
CA TYR A 88 -44.67 143.69 13.29
C TYR A 88 -43.40 142.81 13.28
N ASP A 89 -42.63 142.82 14.37
CA ASP A 89 -41.42 141.98 14.49
C ASP A 89 -41.73 140.48 14.47
N ARG A 90 -42.82 140.06 15.13
CA ARG A 90 -43.30 138.68 15.08
C ARG A 90 -43.65 138.25 13.65
N GLN A 91 -44.28 139.13 12.86
CA GLN A 91 -44.62 138.81 11.47
C GLN A 91 -43.38 138.68 10.59
N ASN A 92 -42.37 139.54 10.79
CA ASN A 92 -41.10 139.42 10.08
C ASN A 92 -40.35 138.13 10.44
N LEU A 93 -40.39 137.70 11.71
CA LEU A 93 -39.77 136.45 12.14
C LEU A 93 -40.46 135.22 11.53
N ILE A 94 -41.79 135.23 11.42
CA ILE A 94 -42.56 134.17 10.75
C ILE A 94 -42.12 134.06 9.28
N ASN A 95 -42.08 135.19 8.57
CA ASN A 95 -41.67 135.22 7.16
C ASN A 95 -40.21 134.75 6.98
N SER A 96 -39.31 135.13 7.90
CA SER A 96 -37.92 134.66 7.88
C SER A 96 -37.79 133.17 8.14
N HIS A 97 -38.58 132.60 9.06
CA HIS A 97 -38.52 131.18 9.38
C HIS A 97 -39.09 130.32 8.25
N GLU A 98 -40.14 130.79 7.59
CA GLU A 98 -40.75 130.12 6.44
C GLU A 98 -39.79 130.04 5.24
N ALA A 99 -39.00 131.09 5.00
CA ALA A 99 -37.94 131.07 3.99
C ALA A 99 -36.83 130.05 4.31
N GLU A 100 -36.45 129.91 5.59
CA GLU A 100 -35.42 128.95 6.01
C GLU A 100 -35.91 127.51 5.92
N VAL A 101 -37.17 127.24 6.29
CA VAL A 101 -37.81 125.92 6.13
C VAL A 101 -37.84 125.49 4.67
N ASN A 102 -38.16 126.41 3.75
CA ASN A 102 -38.15 126.12 2.32
C ASN A 102 -36.74 125.85 1.78
N ARG A 103 -35.70 126.58 2.23
CA ARG A 103 -34.30 126.28 1.88
C ARG A 103 -33.87 124.88 2.31
N ILE A 104 -34.20 124.48 3.54
CA ILE A 104 -33.84 123.14 4.05
C ILE A 104 -34.57 122.05 3.26
N ARG A 105 -35.84 122.28 2.92
CA ARG A 105 -36.63 121.34 2.11
C ARG A 105 -36.01 121.15 0.73
N ASP A 106 -35.66 122.23 0.05
CA ASP A 106 -35.07 122.18 -1.29
C ASP A 106 -33.67 121.54 -1.26
N GLY A 107 -32.85 121.85 -0.24
CA GLY A 107 -31.55 121.22 -0.04
C GLY A 107 -31.65 119.70 0.15
N ASN A 108 -32.58 119.25 0.98
CA ASN A 108 -32.80 117.82 1.21
C ASN A 108 -33.31 117.10 -0.05
N GLN A 109 -34.14 117.76 -0.85
CA GLN A 109 -34.66 117.17 -2.09
C GLN A 109 -33.53 116.89 -3.09
N VAL A 110 -32.57 117.81 -3.21
CA VAL A 110 -31.40 117.63 -4.09
C VAL A 110 -30.50 116.48 -3.59
N GLU A 111 -30.27 116.40 -2.29
CA GLU A 111 -29.43 115.33 -1.71
C GLU A 111 -30.05 113.94 -1.89
N ILE A 112 -31.38 113.82 -1.73
CA ILE A 112 -32.11 112.56 -1.99
C ILE A 112 -31.96 112.14 -3.45
N SER A 113 -32.14 113.06 -4.40
CA SER A 113 -31.96 112.75 -5.82
C SER A 113 -30.53 112.30 -6.15
N ARG A 114 -29.52 112.88 -5.50
CA ARG A 114 -28.11 112.48 -5.68
C ARG A 114 -27.85 111.06 -5.17
N ILE A 115 -28.36 110.72 -3.98
CA ILE A 115 -28.19 109.38 -3.39
C ILE A 115 -28.86 108.31 -4.27
N VAL A 116 -30.07 108.58 -4.76
CA VAL A 116 -30.80 107.64 -5.64
C VAL A 116 -30.05 107.41 -6.95
N ALA A 117 -29.50 108.46 -7.57
CA ALA A 117 -28.71 108.33 -8.80
C ALA A 117 -27.44 107.50 -8.58
N ASN A 118 -26.71 107.75 -7.49
CA ASN A 118 -25.50 106.99 -7.15
C ASN A 118 -25.80 105.51 -6.88
N HIS A 119 -26.85 105.22 -6.11
CA HIS A 119 -27.23 103.83 -5.83
C HIS A 119 -27.68 103.08 -7.10
N SER A 120 -28.38 103.76 -8.00
CA SER A 120 -28.77 103.18 -9.29
C SER A 120 -27.56 102.82 -10.17
N ALA A 121 -26.50 103.62 -10.14
CA ALA A 121 -25.28 103.34 -10.89
C ALA A 121 -24.53 102.12 -10.33
N GLU A 122 -24.41 102.05 -9.00
CA GLU A 122 -23.70 100.98 -8.30
C GLU A 122 -24.39 99.61 -8.49
N VAL A 123 -25.73 99.58 -8.45
CA VAL A 123 -26.50 98.36 -8.75
C VAL A 123 -26.28 97.86 -10.17
N GLN A 124 -26.09 98.75 -11.14
CA GLN A 124 -25.81 98.31 -12.51
C GLN A 124 -24.39 97.79 -12.71
N GLN A 125 -23.42 98.37 -12.03
CA GLN A 125 -22.05 97.89 -12.06
C GLN A 125 -21.96 96.45 -11.53
N LEU A 126 -22.54 96.19 -10.34
CA LEU A 126 -22.60 94.85 -9.75
C LEU A 126 -23.31 93.82 -10.65
N LYS A 127 -24.36 94.23 -11.37
CA LYS A 127 -25.06 93.35 -12.32
C LYS A 127 -24.18 92.94 -13.50
N ASN A 128 -23.32 93.84 -13.97
CA ASN A 128 -22.39 93.55 -15.05
C ASN A 128 -21.28 92.63 -14.57
N ASP A 129 -20.71 92.88 -13.40
CA ASP A 129 -19.62 92.07 -12.82
C ASP A 129 -20.06 90.60 -12.62
N ILE A 130 -21.25 90.38 -12.05
CA ILE A 130 -21.83 89.03 -11.86
C ILE A 130 -22.06 88.32 -13.21
N ARG A 131 -22.38 89.06 -14.29
CA ARG A 131 -22.56 88.46 -15.62
C ARG A 131 -21.23 87.99 -16.20
N THR A 132 -20.17 88.79 -16.07
CA THR A 132 -18.83 88.43 -16.53
C THR A 132 -18.29 87.20 -15.78
N GLU A 133 -18.36 87.18 -14.46
CA GLU A 133 -17.89 86.03 -13.67
C GLU A 133 -18.64 84.73 -14.03
N ARG A 134 -19.97 84.80 -14.21
CA ARG A 134 -20.77 83.64 -14.63
C ARG A 134 -20.42 83.15 -16.02
N TRP A 135 -20.02 84.04 -16.92
CA TRP A 135 -19.61 83.67 -18.27
C TRP A 135 -18.24 82.99 -18.24
N GLU A 136 -17.27 83.55 -17.52
CA GLU A 136 -15.93 82.96 -17.38
C GLU A 136 -15.96 81.58 -16.73
N ALA A 137 -16.74 81.41 -15.64
CA ALA A 137 -16.89 80.12 -14.98
C ALA A 137 -17.51 79.04 -15.90
N ARG A 138 -18.45 79.42 -16.77
CA ARG A 138 -19.04 78.50 -17.76
C ARG A 138 -18.03 78.08 -18.82
N GLU A 139 -17.19 79.00 -19.28
CA GLU A 139 -16.20 78.68 -20.30
C GLU A 139 -15.08 77.78 -19.74
N GLN A 140 -14.64 78.02 -18.51
CA GLN A 140 -13.69 77.13 -17.82
C GLN A 140 -14.26 75.72 -17.61
N LEU A 141 -15.53 75.62 -17.20
CA LEU A 141 -16.20 74.32 -17.03
C LEU A 141 -16.28 73.57 -18.36
N LYS A 142 -16.57 74.27 -19.46
CA LYS A 142 -16.62 73.69 -20.81
C LYS A 142 -15.25 73.15 -21.22
N GLN A 143 -14.19 73.92 -21.06
CA GLN A 143 -12.82 73.49 -21.37
C GLN A 143 -12.39 72.28 -20.54
N ALA A 144 -12.69 72.27 -19.23
CA ALA A 144 -12.40 71.13 -18.37
C ALA A 144 -13.17 69.87 -18.80
N THR A 145 -14.44 70.02 -19.18
CA THR A 145 -15.27 68.92 -19.67
C THR A 145 -14.75 68.35 -20.99
N GLU A 146 -14.30 69.22 -21.90
CA GLU A 146 -13.71 68.82 -23.19
C GLU A 146 -12.39 68.07 -23.00
N SER A 147 -11.51 68.58 -22.13
CA SER A 147 -10.24 67.94 -21.79
C SER A 147 -10.45 66.55 -21.18
N LEU A 148 -11.42 66.43 -20.26
CA LEU A 148 -11.75 65.15 -19.63
C LEU A 148 -12.33 64.15 -20.65
N LYS A 149 -13.21 64.60 -21.54
CA LYS A 149 -13.73 63.78 -22.65
C LYS A 149 -12.62 63.25 -23.54
N ASN A 150 -11.66 64.09 -23.92
CA ASN A 150 -10.53 63.69 -24.75
C ASN A 150 -9.62 62.70 -24.02
N SER A 151 -9.38 62.90 -22.73
CA SER A 151 -8.62 61.94 -21.90
C SER A 151 -9.29 60.57 -21.87
N PHE A 152 -10.60 60.52 -21.62
CA PHE A 152 -11.35 59.26 -21.62
C PHE A 152 -11.41 58.59 -23.00
N ALA A 153 -11.51 59.37 -24.08
CA ALA A 153 -11.47 58.82 -25.43
C ALA A 153 -10.12 58.15 -25.72
N ASN A 154 -9.02 58.79 -25.34
CA ASN A 154 -7.66 58.26 -25.50
C ASN A 154 -7.42 57.00 -24.66
N GLU A 155 -7.84 57.02 -23.39
CA GLU A 155 -7.75 55.82 -22.53
C GLU A 155 -8.56 54.67 -23.10
N ARG A 156 -9.79 54.93 -23.55
CA ARG A 156 -10.65 53.90 -24.16
C ARG A 156 -10.02 53.33 -25.43
N GLN A 157 -9.40 54.16 -26.26
CA GLN A 157 -8.66 53.71 -27.43
C GLN A 157 -7.47 52.83 -27.04
N GLY A 158 -6.68 53.25 -26.04
CA GLY A 158 -5.56 52.46 -25.51
C GLY A 158 -5.99 51.11 -24.95
N TRP A 159 -7.10 51.04 -24.22
CA TRP A 159 -7.67 49.79 -23.73
C TRP A 159 -8.17 48.89 -24.87
N ASN A 160 -8.84 49.45 -25.86
CA ASN A 160 -9.29 48.68 -27.03
C ASN A 160 -8.12 48.10 -27.81
N GLN A 161 -7.03 48.84 -27.96
CA GLN A 161 -5.82 48.34 -28.62
C GLN A 161 -5.21 47.17 -27.84
N ARG A 162 -5.00 47.32 -26.53
CA ARG A 162 -4.49 46.23 -25.68
C ARG A 162 -5.39 44.99 -25.70
N LEU A 163 -6.70 45.18 -25.72
CA LEU A 163 -7.66 44.07 -25.82
C LEU A 163 -7.52 43.32 -27.15
N ASN A 164 -7.35 44.06 -28.25
CA ASN A 164 -7.14 43.45 -29.57
C ASN A 164 -5.79 42.74 -29.66
N ASP A 165 -4.73 43.34 -29.15
CA ASP A 165 -3.40 42.72 -29.13
C ASP A 165 -3.42 41.43 -28.30
N ALA A 166 -4.05 41.44 -27.11
CA ALA A 166 -4.20 40.26 -26.27
C ALA A 166 -5.06 39.18 -26.94
N ARG A 167 -6.13 39.55 -27.67
CA ARG A 167 -6.93 38.60 -28.45
C ARG A 167 -6.13 37.96 -29.57
N LEU A 168 -5.35 38.74 -30.32
CA LEU A 168 -4.54 38.24 -31.41
C LEU A 168 -3.44 37.31 -30.91
N GLN A 169 -2.79 37.67 -29.80
CA GLN A 169 -1.79 36.82 -29.16
C GLN A 169 -2.40 35.50 -28.70
N HIS A 170 -3.53 35.54 -27.99
CA HIS A 170 -4.23 34.33 -27.56
C HIS A 170 -4.64 33.43 -28.74
N GLN A 171 -5.11 34.01 -29.84
CA GLN A 171 -5.49 33.27 -31.04
C GLN A 171 -4.27 32.59 -31.70
N ASN A 172 -3.13 33.27 -31.73
CA ASN A 172 -1.89 32.68 -32.22
C ASN A 172 -1.39 31.56 -31.31
N ASP A 173 -1.43 31.76 -30.00
CA ASP A 173 -1.03 30.75 -29.01
C ASP A 173 -1.91 29.50 -29.12
N LEU A 174 -3.23 29.69 -29.28
CA LEU A 174 -4.19 28.61 -29.48
C LEU A 174 -3.86 27.80 -30.74
N ARG A 175 -3.59 28.49 -31.86
CA ARG A 175 -3.22 27.82 -33.13
C ARG A 175 -1.92 27.03 -33.00
N VAL A 176 -0.90 27.60 -32.36
CA VAL A 176 0.38 26.91 -32.15
C VAL A 176 0.19 25.65 -31.30
N GLU A 177 -0.66 25.71 -30.28
CA GLU A 177 -0.93 24.56 -29.42
C GLU A 177 -1.79 23.49 -30.14
N GLU A 178 -2.74 23.91 -30.97
CA GLU A 178 -3.50 23.02 -31.87
C GLU A 178 -2.56 22.28 -32.84
N GLU A 179 -1.63 22.99 -33.49
CA GLU A 179 -0.64 22.39 -34.40
C GLU A 179 0.28 21.39 -33.68
N LYS A 180 0.70 21.68 -32.44
CA LYS A 180 1.48 20.74 -31.62
C LYS A 180 0.67 19.50 -31.26
N HIS A 181 -0.56 19.66 -30.81
CA HIS A 181 -1.43 18.53 -30.47
C HIS A 181 -1.74 17.66 -31.68
N GLU A 182 -1.95 18.27 -32.86
CA GLU A 182 -2.13 17.52 -34.11
C GLU A 182 -0.87 16.73 -34.48
N ALA A 183 0.32 17.35 -34.39
CA ALA A 183 1.58 16.68 -34.65
C ALA A 183 1.84 15.51 -33.67
N GLU A 184 1.52 15.69 -32.39
CA GLU A 184 1.59 14.62 -31.38
C GLU A 184 0.59 13.50 -31.65
N ALA A 185 -0.65 13.82 -32.02
CA ALA A 185 -1.66 12.84 -32.38
C ALA A 185 -1.24 12.00 -33.59
N VAL A 186 -0.67 12.62 -34.63
CA VAL A 186 -0.13 11.92 -35.80
C VAL A 186 1.05 11.02 -35.40
N LYS A 187 1.94 11.49 -34.51
CA LYS A 187 3.06 10.70 -34.01
C LYS A 187 2.59 9.48 -33.22
N GLN A 188 1.62 9.66 -32.32
CA GLN A 188 1.01 8.58 -31.55
C GLN A 188 0.29 7.58 -32.46
N GLN A 189 -0.43 8.06 -33.46
CA GLN A 189 -1.12 7.20 -34.43
C GLN A 189 -0.15 6.31 -35.22
N LYS A 190 0.97 6.87 -35.70
CA LYS A 190 2.02 6.11 -36.36
C LYS A 190 2.65 5.05 -35.46
N GLU A 191 2.83 5.38 -34.18
CA GLU A 191 3.36 4.42 -33.20
C GLU A 191 2.38 3.28 -32.92
N ILE A 192 1.08 3.58 -32.80
CA ILE A 192 0.03 2.57 -32.67
C ILE A 192 0.02 1.64 -33.88
N GLU A 193 0.14 2.17 -35.10
CA GLU A 193 0.19 1.37 -36.33
C GLU A 193 1.44 0.48 -36.38
N ARG A 194 2.61 1.00 -35.99
CA ARG A 194 3.85 0.22 -35.88
C ARG A 194 3.70 -0.94 -34.90
N LEU A 195 3.18 -0.68 -33.70
CA LEU A 195 2.98 -1.71 -32.66
C LEU A 195 1.94 -2.75 -33.09
N LYS A 196 0.86 -2.34 -33.76
CA LYS A 196 -0.12 -3.28 -34.32
C LYS A 196 0.51 -4.22 -35.34
N PHE A 197 1.33 -3.68 -36.26
CA PHE A 197 2.03 -4.49 -37.25
C PHE A 197 3.02 -5.47 -36.60
N GLU A 198 3.78 -5.04 -35.60
CA GLU A 198 4.69 -5.92 -34.85
C GLU A 198 3.95 -7.03 -34.12
N LEU A 199 2.80 -6.73 -33.50
CA LEU A 199 1.97 -7.70 -32.79
C LEU A 199 1.40 -8.75 -33.76
N GLU A 200 0.89 -8.33 -34.91
CA GLU A 200 0.39 -9.24 -35.94
C GLU A 200 1.50 -10.19 -36.46
N GLN A 201 2.72 -9.67 -36.66
CA GLN A 201 3.87 -10.50 -37.04
C GLN A 201 4.25 -11.51 -35.95
N GLN A 202 4.16 -11.13 -34.67
CA GLN A 202 4.40 -12.03 -33.55
C GLN A 202 3.34 -13.13 -33.48
N GLU A 203 2.05 -12.79 -33.63
CA GLU A 203 0.96 -13.78 -33.64
C GLU A 203 1.12 -14.80 -34.77
N ILE A 204 1.48 -14.35 -35.98
CA ILE A 204 1.76 -15.26 -37.11
C ILE A 204 2.92 -16.20 -36.79
N ARG A 205 4.01 -15.70 -36.18
CA ARG A 205 5.16 -16.53 -35.79
C ARG A 205 4.79 -17.56 -34.72
N LEU A 206 4.06 -17.13 -33.68
CA LEU A 206 3.60 -18.00 -32.60
C LEU A 206 2.66 -19.09 -33.13
N LYS A 207 1.73 -18.74 -34.01
CA LYS A 207 0.81 -19.70 -34.63
C LYS A 207 1.56 -20.75 -35.45
N LYS A 208 2.53 -20.34 -36.27
CA LYS A 208 3.38 -21.28 -37.03
C LYS A 208 4.20 -22.20 -36.11
N GLN A 209 4.75 -21.68 -35.02
CA GLN A 209 5.47 -22.49 -34.04
C GLN A 209 4.56 -23.51 -33.36
N TYR A 210 3.36 -23.09 -32.96
CA TYR A 210 2.37 -23.96 -32.34
C TYR A 210 1.91 -25.07 -33.29
N GLU A 211 1.61 -24.74 -34.55
CA GLU A 211 1.25 -25.73 -35.58
C GLU A 211 2.38 -26.75 -35.81
N ALA A 212 3.64 -26.29 -35.90
CA ALA A 212 4.79 -27.18 -36.05
C ALA A 212 5.00 -28.11 -34.83
N GLN A 213 4.85 -27.58 -33.61
CA GLN A 213 4.92 -28.37 -32.38
C GLN A 213 3.78 -29.37 -32.29
N SER A 214 2.55 -28.97 -32.61
CA SER A 214 1.39 -29.84 -32.62
C SER A 214 1.54 -30.98 -33.63
N LEU A 215 2.08 -30.71 -34.82
CA LEU A 215 2.35 -31.73 -35.83
C LEU A 215 3.42 -32.72 -35.33
N LYS A 216 4.49 -32.22 -34.71
CA LYS A 216 5.56 -33.05 -34.14
C LYS A 216 5.03 -33.95 -33.02
N LEU A 217 4.26 -33.39 -32.08
CA LEU A 217 3.64 -34.17 -31.01
C LEU A 217 2.70 -35.25 -31.55
N ARG A 218 1.93 -34.94 -32.59
CA ARG A 218 1.03 -35.91 -33.22
C ARG A 218 1.79 -37.06 -33.89
N ALA A 219 2.90 -36.75 -34.57
CA ALA A 219 3.77 -37.76 -35.16
C ALA A 219 4.43 -38.64 -34.09
N ASP A 220 4.93 -38.03 -33.00
CA ASP A 220 5.50 -38.77 -31.86
C ASP A 220 4.45 -39.65 -31.18
N TYR A 221 3.21 -39.17 -31.03
CA TYR A 221 2.10 -39.93 -30.45
C TYR A 221 1.71 -41.14 -31.32
N GLU A 222 1.54 -40.97 -32.63
CA GLU A 222 1.21 -42.10 -33.51
C GLU A 222 2.37 -43.12 -33.58
N ARG A 223 3.63 -42.66 -33.53
CA ARG A 223 4.79 -43.57 -33.40
C ARG A 223 4.72 -44.34 -32.09
N LEU A 224 4.52 -43.66 -30.95
CA LEU A 224 4.44 -44.33 -29.64
C LEU A 224 3.26 -45.31 -29.57
N LYS A 225 2.13 -44.95 -30.18
CA LYS A 225 0.94 -45.81 -30.29
C LYS A 225 1.23 -47.02 -31.16
N GLY A 226 1.92 -46.85 -32.29
CA GLY A 226 2.42 -47.94 -33.12
C GLY A 226 3.33 -48.87 -32.33
N ASP A 227 4.30 -48.31 -31.60
CA ASP A 227 5.21 -49.08 -30.74
C ASP A 227 4.46 -49.79 -29.61
N TYR A 228 3.41 -49.17 -29.05
CA TYR A 228 2.59 -49.74 -27.98
C TYR A 228 1.71 -50.90 -28.49
N VAL A 229 1.11 -50.77 -29.68
CA VAL A 229 0.33 -51.84 -30.31
C VAL A 229 1.25 -52.96 -30.83
N ALA A 230 2.45 -52.63 -31.28
CA ALA A 230 3.47 -53.60 -31.70
C ALA A 230 4.17 -54.30 -30.54
N ARG A 231 3.94 -53.89 -29.28
CA ARG A 231 4.30 -54.72 -28.12
C ARG A 231 3.40 -55.95 -28.17
N GLU A 232 3.88 -56.99 -28.84
CA GLU A 232 3.38 -58.36 -28.72
C GLU A 232 3.02 -58.59 -27.25
N HIS A 233 1.82 -59.13 -27.00
CA HIS A 233 1.34 -59.51 -25.68
C HIS A 233 2.25 -60.59 -25.07
N PHE A 234 3.44 -60.17 -24.64
CA PHE A 234 4.46 -61.01 -24.05
C PHE A 234 4.08 -61.20 -22.60
N LYS A 235 3.48 -62.36 -22.29
CA LYS A 235 3.23 -62.77 -20.91
C LYS A 235 4.49 -63.44 -20.38
N GLY A 236 5.41 -62.63 -19.83
CA GLY A 236 6.59 -63.18 -19.19
C GLY A 236 6.27 -63.87 -17.87
N LEU A 237 7.14 -64.79 -17.44
CA LEU A 237 6.96 -65.50 -16.18
C LEU A 237 7.10 -64.53 -15.00
N THR A 238 6.18 -64.65 -14.05
CA THR A 238 6.21 -63.95 -12.77
C THR A 238 7.20 -64.57 -11.81
N ASP A 239 7.60 -63.84 -10.75
CA ASP A 239 8.48 -64.38 -9.71
C ASP A 239 7.91 -65.64 -9.06
N MET A 240 6.60 -65.68 -8.87
CA MET A 240 5.91 -66.83 -8.29
C MET A 240 6.01 -68.06 -9.20
N GLU A 241 5.87 -67.88 -10.52
CA GLU A 241 6.03 -68.96 -11.51
C GLU A 241 7.49 -69.43 -11.58
N LEU A 242 8.46 -68.51 -11.64
CA LEU A 242 9.89 -68.83 -11.60
C LEU A 242 10.24 -69.62 -10.33
N SER A 243 9.89 -69.07 -9.16
CA SER A 243 10.17 -69.68 -7.86
C SER A 243 9.55 -71.08 -7.77
N SER A 244 8.29 -71.26 -8.19
CA SER A 244 7.63 -72.57 -8.17
C SER A 244 8.36 -73.61 -9.01
N ARG A 245 8.81 -73.23 -10.21
CA ARG A 245 9.53 -74.15 -11.11
C ARG A 245 10.90 -74.52 -10.60
N PHE A 246 11.67 -73.54 -10.12
CA PHE A 246 12.97 -73.83 -9.51
C PHE A 246 12.84 -74.59 -8.18
N GLN A 247 11.75 -74.40 -7.42
CA GLN A 247 11.47 -75.21 -6.22
C GLN A 247 11.27 -76.69 -6.57
N LYS A 248 10.61 -76.98 -7.68
CA LYS A 248 10.49 -78.35 -8.20
C LYS A 248 11.87 -78.94 -8.54
N LEU A 249 12.74 -78.18 -9.20
CA LEU A 249 14.10 -78.62 -9.51
C LEU A 249 14.92 -78.87 -8.23
N ALA A 250 14.92 -77.93 -7.28
CA ALA A 250 15.60 -78.08 -6.01
C ALA A 250 15.12 -79.30 -5.22
N PHE A 251 13.81 -79.55 -5.22
CA PHE A 251 13.24 -80.74 -4.58
C PHE A 251 13.75 -82.03 -5.23
N GLN A 252 13.86 -82.10 -6.56
CA GLN A 252 14.39 -83.27 -7.25
C GLN A 252 15.87 -83.51 -6.93
N ILE A 253 16.69 -82.45 -6.92
CA ILE A 253 18.10 -82.50 -6.51
C ILE A 253 18.19 -83.01 -5.06
N GLU A 254 17.38 -82.47 -4.15
CA GLU A 254 17.34 -82.90 -2.76
C GLU A 254 16.99 -84.38 -2.62
N GLN A 255 15.99 -84.88 -3.37
CA GLN A 255 15.62 -86.30 -3.34
C GLN A 255 16.74 -87.19 -3.88
N PHE A 256 17.36 -86.82 -5.00
CA PHE A 256 18.47 -87.57 -5.59
C PHE A 256 19.67 -87.64 -4.62
N SER A 257 19.97 -86.52 -3.97
CA SER A 257 21.09 -86.39 -3.02
C SER A 257 20.97 -87.27 -1.77
N LYS A 258 19.82 -87.92 -1.53
CA LYS A 258 19.63 -88.89 -0.43
C LYS A 258 20.26 -90.26 -0.72
N ILE A 259 21.06 -90.36 -1.79
CA ILE A 259 21.80 -91.57 -2.12
C ILE A 259 22.67 -92.03 -0.93
N ARG A 260 22.72 -93.34 -0.72
CA ARG A 260 23.49 -93.91 0.38
C ARG A 260 24.96 -94.01 -0.04
N TRP A 261 25.81 -93.34 0.71
CA TRP A 261 27.25 -93.45 0.54
C TRP A 261 27.70 -94.88 0.85
N ASP A 262 28.56 -95.43 0.00
CA ASP A 262 29.11 -96.77 0.09
C ASP A 262 30.38 -96.76 0.93
N LEU A 263 30.34 -97.41 2.09
CA LEU A 263 31.47 -97.50 3.02
C LEU A 263 32.69 -98.20 2.39
N SER A 264 32.49 -99.08 1.40
CA SER A 264 33.60 -99.72 0.69
C SER A 264 34.44 -98.71 -0.12
N LYS A 265 33.87 -97.54 -0.42
CA LYS A 265 34.50 -96.43 -1.14
C LYS A 265 35.03 -95.32 -0.24
N GLU A 266 35.11 -95.50 1.09
CA GLU A 266 35.51 -94.41 2.01
C GLU A 266 36.88 -93.79 1.65
N THR A 267 37.79 -94.58 1.09
CA THR A 267 39.12 -94.10 0.66
C THR A 267 39.07 -93.11 -0.51
N SER A 268 38.00 -93.11 -1.33
CA SER A 268 37.79 -92.16 -2.42
C SER A 268 36.90 -90.98 -2.03
N TRP A 269 36.35 -90.96 -0.81
CA TRP A 269 35.55 -89.83 -0.34
C TRP A 269 36.45 -88.60 -0.19
N PRO A 270 35.95 -87.40 -0.55
CA PRO A 270 36.71 -86.18 -0.31
C PRO A 270 36.91 -85.90 1.18
N LEU A 271 36.02 -86.43 2.01
CA LEU A 271 36.03 -86.31 3.47
C LEU A 271 35.77 -87.70 4.08
N PRO A 272 36.75 -88.27 4.81
CA PRO A 272 36.55 -89.52 5.55
C PRO A 272 35.41 -89.39 6.58
N ASP A 273 34.79 -90.50 6.97
CA ASP A 273 33.60 -90.49 7.84
C ASP A 273 33.87 -89.80 9.18
N ARG A 274 35.07 -89.97 9.73
CA ARG A 274 35.54 -89.29 10.94
C ARG A 274 35.48 -87.76 10.83
N MET A 275 35.78 -87.19 9.66
CA MET A 275 35.76 -85.73 9.46
C MET A 275 34.34 -85.24 9.30
N LEU A 276 33.48 -86.01 8.62
CA LEU A 276 32.05 -85.70 8.51
C LEU A 276 31.39 -85.66 9.90
N LEU A 277 31.79 -86.58 10.80
CA LEU A 277 31.36 -86.58 12.20
C LEU A 277 31.89 -85.38 13.00
N GLN A 278 33.05 -84.84 12.65
CA GLN A 278 33.57 -83.63 13.29
C GLN A 278 32.81 -82.38 12.82
N PHE A 279 32.59 -82.25 11.51
CA PHE A 279 31.86 -81.10 10.94
C PHE A 279 30.38 -81.06 11.32
N HIS A 280 29.71 -82.22 11.41
CA HIS A 280 28.30 -82.27 11.79
C HIS A 280 28.00 -83.46 12.72
N PRO A 281 28.38 -83.38 14.01
CA PRO A 281 28.24 -84.50 14.96
C PRO A 281 26.81 -84.99 15.13
N GLU A 282 25.85 -84.05 15.11
CA GLU A 282 24.42 -84.36 15.31
C GLU A 282 23.80 -85.14 14.14
N ASN A 283 24.28 -84.93 12.91
CA ASN A 283 23.65 -85.48 11.71
C ASN A 283 24.61 -85.57 10.51
N PRO A 284 25.59 -86.49 10.54
CA PRO A 284 26.54 -86.68 9.44
C PRO A 284 25.84 -87.13 8.14
N ARG A 285 24.67 -87.78 8.26
CA ARG A 285 23.86 -88.19 7.10
C ARG A 285 23.34 -86.98 6.32
N LYS A 286 22.90 -85.93 7.02
CA LYS A 286 22.47 -84.69 6.40
C LYS A 286 23.63 -84.00 5.70
N LEU A 287 24.82 -83.96 6.33
CA LEU A 287 26.02 -83.40 5.69
C LEU A 287 26.38 -84.14 4.40
N LYS A 288 26.36 -85.49 4.39
CA LYS A 288 26.57 -86.31 3.18
C LYS A 288 25.59 -85.96 2.05
N GLN A 289 24.31 -85.82 2.38
CA GLN A 289 23.28 -85.40 1.42
C GLN A 289 23.60 -84.00 0.85
N GLN A 290 23.98 -83.07 1.70
CA GLN A 290 24.27 -81.69 1.31
C GLN A 290 25.53 -81.54 0.46
N ILE A 291 26.54 -82.39 0.68
CA ILE A 291 27.74 -82.44 -0.16
C ILE A 291 27.36 -82.83 -1.60
N VAL A 292 26.53 -83.87 -1.77
CA VAL A 292 26.05 -84.27 -3.10
C VAL A 292 25.19 -83.17 -3.72
N GLN A 293 24.28 -82.58 -2.94
CA GLN A 293 23.43 -81.48 -3.40
C GLN A 293 24.27 -80.26 -3.87
N ASN A 294 25.31 -79.90 -3.13
CA ASN A 294 26.23 -78.83 -3.48
C ASN A 294 27.00 -79.14 -4.77
N CYS A 295 27.56 -80.34 -4.90
CA CYS A 295 28.25 -80.80 -6.11
C CYS A 295 27.34 -80.66 -7.35
N MET A 296 26.11 -81.14 -7.26
CA MET A 296 25.14 -81.00 -8.35
C MET A 296 24.85 -79.54 -8.69
N TRP A 297 24.65 -78.66 -7.70
CA TRP A 297 24.42 -77.24 -7.99
C TRP A 297 25.62 -76.56 -8.63
N VAL A 298 26.84 -76.90 -8.22
CA VAL A 298 28.06 -76.34 -8.83
C VAL A 298 28.16 -76.77 -10.29
N ILE A 299 28.07 -78.07 -10.57
CA ILE A 299 28.11 -78.59 -11.96
C ILE A 299 26.97 -78.00 -12.81
N LEU A 300 25.74 -77.97 -12.31
CA LEU A 300 24.62 -77.37 -13.05
C LEU A 300 24.81 -75.86 -13.25
N CYS A 301 25.45 -75.15 -12.31
CA CYS A 301 25.75 -73.74 -12.49
C CYS A 301 26.82 -73.51 -13.55
N ASP A 302 27.82 -74.37 -13.64
CA ASP A 302 28.90 -74.24 -14.63
C ASP A 302 28.39 -74.65 -16.02
N GLU A 303 27.72 -75.80 -16.13
CA GLU A 303 27.34 -76.42 -17.41
C GLU A 303 25.98 -75.95 -17.97
N ILE A 304 25.05 -75.50 -17.13
CA ILE A 304 23.71 -75.08 -17.57
C ILE A 304 23.50 -73.59 -17.32
N PHE A 305 23.69 -73.13 -16.09
CA PHE A 305 23.28 -71.77 -15.70
C PHE A 305 24.37 -70.71 -15.91
N GLY A 306 25.57 -71.12 -16.32
CA GLY A 306 26.73 -70.27 -16.49
C GLY A 306 26.60 -69.33 -17.69
N SER A 307 25.73 -69.68 -18.63
CA SER A 307 25.34 -68.81 -19.75
C SER A 307 23.94 -69.14 -20.27
N PRO A 308 23.23 -68.22 -20.96
CA PRO A 308 21.93 -68.52 -21.54
C PRO A 308 21.93 -69.69 -22.54
N PHE A 309 23.10 -70.01 -23.12
CA PHE A 309 23.25 -71.05 -24.13
C PHE A 309 24.12 -72.24 -23.68
N ALA A 310 24.68 -72.24 -22.47
CA ALA A 310 25.63 -73.25 -21.99
C ALA A 310 25.13 -74.70 -22.13
N ILE A 311 23.83 -74.92 -21.91
CA ILE A 311 23.18 -76.24 -22.09
C ILE A 311 23.30 -76.82 -23.52
N LEU A 312 23.72 -76.05 -24.51
CA LEU A 312 23.98 -76.52 -25.87
C LEU A 312 25.43 -76.96 -26.11
N GLY A 313 26.27 -77.02 -25.07
CA GLY A 313 27.68 -77.40 -25.15
C GLY A 313 28.45 -76.47 -26.10
N GLU A 314 29.27 -77.04 -26.99
CA GLU A 314 30.09 -76.29 -27.95
C GLU A 314 29.31 -75.31 -28.83
N GLU A 315 28.08 -75.66 -29.24
CA GLU A 315 27.26 -74.73 -30.03
C GLU A 315 26.75 -73.57 -29.16
N GLY A 316 26.49 -73.84 -27.87
CA GLY A 316 26.20 -72.83 -26.87
C GLY A 316 27.32 -71.83 -26.70
N GLU A 317 28.55 -72.33 -26.55
CA GLU A 317 29.76 -71.49 -26.45
C GLU A 317 29.90 -70.56 -27.67
N ARG A 318 29.65 -71.05 -28.89
CA ARG A 318 29.68 -70.22 -30.10
C ARG A 318 28.62 -69.13 -30.08
N LEU A 319 27.40 -69.46 -29.63
CA LEU A 319 26.32 -68.48 -29.48
C LEU A 319 26.67 -67.44 -28.42
N ASP A 320 27.28 -67.86 -27.31
CA ASP A 320 27.74 -67.00 -26.22
C ASP A 320 28.86 -66.07 -26.65
N GLU A 321 29.84 -66.58 -27.39
CA GLU A 321 30.92 -65.79 -27.99
C GLU A 321 30.36 -64.75 -28.96
N ASN A 322 29.42 -65.14 -29.82
CA ASN A 322 28.80 -64.22 -30.78
C ASN A 322 28.00 -63.13 -30.06
N TRP A 323 27.19 -63.51 -29.07
CA TRP A 323 26.43 -62.58 -28.24
C TRP A 323 27.33 -61.62 -27.46
N THR A 324 28.39 -62.14 -26.86
CA THR A 324 29.37 -61.35 -26.11
C THR A 324 30.21 -60.45 -27.02
N ARG A 325 30.55 -60.91 -28.23
CA ARG A 325 31.25 -60.10 -29.23
C ARG A 325 30.42 -58.93 -29.73
N GLU A 326 29.10 -59.12 -29.88
CA GLU A 326 28.17 -58.10 -30.37
C GLU A 326 27.84 -57.05 -29.31
N PHE A 327 27.64 -57.45 -28.04
CA PHE A 327 27.13 -56.57 -26.99
C PHE A 327 28.06 -56.35 -25.79
N GLY A 328 29.19 -57.07 -25.71
CA GLY A 328 30.17 -56.94 -24.63
C GLY A 328 30.94 -55.63 -24.71
N SER A 329 30.99 -54.90 -23.60
CA SER A 329 31.65 -53.57 -23.54
C SER A 329 33.16 -53.67 -23.30
N ASP A 330 33.63 -54.79 -22.76
CA ASP A 330 35.01 -54.97 -22.35
C ASP A 330 35.55 -56.29 -22.93
N LYS A 331 36.53 -56.18 -23.85
CA LYS A 331 37.21 -57.36 -24.42
C LYS A 331 38.36 -57.85 -23.55
N SER A 332 38.68 -57.13 -22.47
CA SER A 332 39.85 -57.39 -21.61
C SER A 332 39.58 -58.22 -20.36
N SER A 333 38.32 -58.46 -19.97
CA SER A 333 38.01 -59.38 -18.89
C SER A 333 38.20 -60.83 -19.36
N ARG A 334 39.17 -61.53 -18.76
CA ARG A 334 39.43 -62.97 -19.01
C ARG A 334 38.33 -63.89 -18.48
N ALA A 335 37.39 -63.38 -17.69
CA ALA A 335 36.20 -64.11 -17.29
C ALA A 335 35.05 -63.76 -18.25
N PRO A 336 34.18 -64.72 -18.63
CA PRO A 336 33.02 -64.46 -19.47
C PRO A 336 32.05 -63.53 -18.74
N SER A 337 32.29 -62.22 -18.81
CA SER A 337 31.36 -61.21 -18.33
C SER A 337 30.25 -61.13 -19.35
N TRP A 338 29.07 -61.67 -19.02
CA TRP A 338 27.88 -61.52 -19.85
C TRP A 338 27.71 -60.04 -20.24
N PRO A 339 27.28 -59.72 -21.47
CA PRO A 339 27.00 -58.35 -21.89
C PRO A 339 26.13 -57.61 -20.90
N ARG A 340 26.25 -56.28 -20.80
CA ARG A 340 25.32 -55.50 -19.97
C ARG A 340 23.87 -55.73 -20.45
N PRO A 341 22.89 -55.95 -19.55
CA PRO A 341 21.49 -56.22 -19.92
C PRO A 341 20.83 -54.96 -20.53
N THR A 342 21.09 -54.72 -21.81
CA THR A 342 20.45 -53.66 -22.61
C THR A 342 19.29 -54.23 -23.41
N ALA A 343 18.33 -53.41 -23.81
CA ALA A 343 17.18 -53.87 -24.59
C ALA A 343 17.58 -54.60 -25.88
N ALA A 344 18.66 -54.18 -26.55
CA ALA A 344 19.16 -54.84 -27.76
C ALA A 344 19.82 -56.20 -27.46
N SER A 345 20.69 -56.25 -26.44
CA SER A 345 21.34 -57.48 -25.99
C SER A 345 20.31 -58.53 -25.55
N GLU A 346 19.34 -58.12 -24.73
CA GLU A 346 18.28 -59.00 -24.25
C GLU A 346 17.35 -59.43 -25.37
N LYS A 347 17.11 -58.56 -26.34
CA LYS A 347 16.34 -58.92 -27.53
C LYS A 347 16.97 -60.09 -28.27
N LYS A 348 18.26 -59.98 -28.59
CA LYS A 348 18.98 -61.04 -29.28
C LYS A 348 19.01 -62.33 -28.47
N ARG A 349 19.29 -62.24 -27.17
CA ARG A 349 19.32 -63.38 -26.25
C ARG A 349 17.98 -64.11 -26.20
N TYR A 350 16.88 -63.39 -25.95
CA TYR A 350 15.56 -64.02 -25.85
C TYR A 350 15.14 -64.64 -27.18
N GLU A 351 15.43 -64.00 -28.33
CA GLU A 351 15.03 -64.55 -29.64
C GLU A 351 15.72 -65.87 -29.93
N LEU A 352 17.02 -65.95 -29.65
CA LEU A 352 17.80 -67.18 -29.81
C LEU A 352 17.32 -68.27 -28.85
N ALA A 353 17.26 -67.97 -27.54
CA ALA A 353 16.83 -68.92 -26.53
C ALA A 353 15.39 -69.40 -26.76
N LYS A 354 14.49 -68.51 -27.18
CA LYS A 354 13.10 -68.84 -27.52
C LYS A 354 13.02 -69.78 -28.72
N ALA A 355 13.77 -69.52 -29.79
CA ALA A 355 13.78 -70.42 -30.94
C ALA A 355 14.22 -71.83 -30.55
N ILE A 356 15.26 -71.95 -29.73
CA ILE A 356 15.75 -73.25 -29.21
C ILE A 356 14.70 -73.89 -28.28
N PHE A 357 14.14 -73.12 -27.35
CA PHE A 357 13.12 -73.60 -26.42
C PHE A 357 11.86 -74.10 -27.13
N ASP A 358 11.35 -73.35 -28.12
CA ASP A 358 10.20 -73.73 -28.93
C ASP A 358 10.46 -75.03 -29.71
N VAL A 359 11.72 -75.30 -30.09
CA VAL A 359 12.12 -76.59 -30.67
C VAL A 359 12.11 -77.69 -29.62
N MET A 360 12.50 -77.43 -28.37
CA MET A 360 12.50 -78.44 -27.30
C MET A 360 11.10 -78.76 -26.76
N ASP A 361 10.21 -77.77 -26.75
CA ASP A 361 8.86 -77.88 -26.17
C ASP A 361 7.83 -78.50 -27.13
N ARG A 362 8.06 -78.41 -28.45
CA ARG A 362 7.20 -79.05 -29.45
C ARG A 362 7.13 -80.57 -29.26
N GLY A 363 6.07 -81.10 -28.66
CA GLY A 363 5.82 -82.55 -28.65
C GLY A 363 5.63 -83.08 -30.08
N GLY A 364 6.16 -84.27 -30.41
CA GLY A 364 5.87 -84.98 -31.65
C GLY A 364 7.03 -85.13 -32.65
N GLN A 365 6.68 -85.46 -33.91
CA GLN A 365 7.64 -85.62 -35.01
C GLN A 365 8.30 -84.28 -35.33
N VAL A 366 9.63 -84.28 -35.26
CA VAL A 366 10.49 -83.12 -35.41
C VAL A 366 10.89 -82.99 -36.87
N SER A 367 10.80 -81.79 -37.45
CA SER A 367 11.32 -81.54 -38.79
C SER A 367 12.83 -81.83 -38.82
N GLU A 368 13.40 -82.21 -39.95
CA GLU A 368 14.86 -82.45 -40.05
C GLU A 368 15.69 -81.24 -39.56
N LEU A 369 15.20 -80.01 -39.78
CA LEU A 369 15.85 -78.79 -39.32
C LEU A 369 15.82 -78.64 -37.78
N ASP A 370 14.73 -79.09 -37.15
CA ASP A 370 14.53 -79.01 -35.71
C ASP A 370 15.24 -80.18 -34.96
N LYS A 371 15.73 -81.21 -35.67
CA LYS A 371 16.43 -82.35 -35.05
C LYS A 371 17.80 -81.95 -34.51
N GLN A 372 18.56 -81.16 -35.27
CA GLN A 372 19.94 -80.81 -34.89
C GLN A 372 20.01 -80.12 -33.51
N PRO A 373 19.20 -79.07 -33.20
CA PRO A 373 19.21 -78.47 -31.85
C PRO A 373 18.84 -79.45 -30.74
N ARG A 374 17.96 -80.43 -31.01
CA ARG A 374 17.58 -81.46 -30.02
C ARG A 374 18.69 -82.44 -29.77
N ASP A 375 19.38 -82.88 -30.82
CA ASP A 375 20.48 -83.82 -30.70
C ASP A 375 21.64 -83.18 -29.93
N ILE A 376 21.94 -81.91 -30.22
CA ILE A 376 22.92 -81.11 -29.45
C ILE A 376 22.51 -81.00 -27.98
N PHE A 377 21.26 -80.62 -27.69
CA PHE A 377 20.75 -80.54 -26.33
C PHE A 377 20.84 -81.90 -25.60
N ASN A 378 20.43 -83.00 -26.25
CA ASN A 378 20.45 -84.34 -25.67
C ASN A 378 21.88 -84.86 -25.45
N GLN A 379 22.81 -84.51 -26.34
CA GLN A 379 24.22 -84.83 -26.18
C GLN A 379 24.80 -84.09 -24.97
N SER A 380 24.53 -82.78 -24.86
CA SER A 380 24.94 -81.98 -23.71
C SER A 380 24.37 -82.52 -22.40
N VAL A 381 23.07 -82.84 -22.36
CA VAL A 381 22.44 -83.52 -21.20
C VAL A 381 23.18 -84.81 -20.85
N THR A 382 23.60 -85.60 -21.84
CA THR A 382 24.34 -86.85 -21.60
C THR A 382 25.72 -86.56 -21.00
N ASN A 383 26.46 -85.59 -21.53
CA ASN A 383 27.77 -85.19 -21.02
C ASN A 383 27.68 -84.70 -19.55
N ILE A 384 26.69 -83.87 -19.22
CA ILE A 384 26.49 -83.34 -17.87
C ILE A 384 26.08 -84.46 -16.90
N VAL A 385 25.26 -85.42 -17.37
CA VAL A 385 24.93 -86.62 -16.57
C VAL A 385 26.17 -87.44 -16.29
N ASP A 386 27.04 -87.62 -17.27
CA ASP A 386 28.30 -88.36 -17.11
C ASP A 386 29.23 -87.64 -16.11
N GLU A 387 29.32 -86.31 -16.17
CA GLU A 387 30.12 -85.52 -15.22
C GLU A 387 29.60 -85.64 -13.77
N ILE A 388 28.29 -85.46 -13.56
CA ILE A 388 27.68 -85.64 -12.24
C ILE A 388 27.84 -87.10 -11.78
N THR A 389 27.74 -88.06 -12.69
CA THR A 389 27.95 -89.48 -12.40
C THR A 389 29.37 -89.73 -11.91
N VAL A 390 30.39 -89.23 -12.61
CA VAL A 390 31.80 -89.36 -12.20
C VAL A 390 32.03 -88.76 -10.81
N ALA A 391 31.43 -87.60 -10.51
CA ALA A 391 31.53 -86.97 -9.20
C ALA A 391 30.86 -87.81 -8.09
N VAL A 392 29.62 -88.26 -8.31
CA VAL A 392 28.82 -89.00 -7.31
C VAL A 392 29.33 -90.43 -7.12
N GLU A 393 29.88 -91.07 -8.16
CA GLU A 393 30.41 -92.43 -8.08
C GLU A 393 31.63 -92.58 -7.16
N LYS A 394 32.28 -91.47 -6.79
CA LYS A 394 33.31 -91.45 -5.75
C LYS A 394 32.77 -91.81 -4.37
N VAL A 395 31.49 -91.55 -4.11
CA VAL A 395 30.86 -91.79 -2.80
C VAL A 395 29.80 -92.89 -2.84
N ALA A 396 29.13 -93.13 -3.96
CA ALA A 396 28.08 -94.14 -4.07
C ALA A 396 27.97 -94.71 -5.50
N PRO A 397 27.86 -96.04 -5.71
CA PRO A 397 27.59 -96.59 -7.04
C PRO A 397 26.18 -96.19 -7.53
N LEU A 398 26.05 -95.82 -8.81
CA LEU A 398 24.78 -95.48 -9.42
C LEU A 398 24.21 -96.67 -10.22
N GLY A 399 22.95 -97.03 -9.95
CA GLY A 399 22.23 -98.01 -10.75
C GLY A 399 21.55 -97.35 -11.96
N LEU A 400 20.97 -98.19 -12.84
CA LEU A 400 20.24 -97.72 -14.03
C LEU A 400 19.09 -96.76 -13.68
N LYS A 401 18.43 -96.97 -12.53
CA LYS A 401 17.31 -96.13 -12.08
C LYS A 401 17.79 -94.75 -11.64
N GLU A 402 18.89 -94.69 -10.89
CA GLU A 402 19.51 -93.44 -10.46
C GLU A 402 20.02 -92.66 -11.67
N LEU A 403 20.69 -93.32 -12.62
CA LEU A 403 21.16 -92.71 -13.87
C LEU A 403 20.00 -92.13 -14.69
N GLN A 404 18.87 -92.84 -14.81
CA GLN A 404 17.69 -92.30 -15.49
C GLN A 404 17.10 -91.09 -14.74
N THR A 405 17.03 -91.16 -13.41
CA THR A 405 16.54 -90.04 -12.58
C THR A 405 17.42 -88.81 -12.74
N LEU A 406 18.74 -89.00 -12.79
CA LEU A 406 19.72 -87.94 -13.02
C LEU A 406 19.57 -87.33 -14.42
N ARG A 407 19.38 -88.17 -15.45
CA ARG A 407 19.09 -87.71 -16.82
C ARG A 407 17.83 -86.86 -16.90
N ASP A 408 16.75 -87.30 -16.26
CA ASP A 408 15.48 -86.56 -16.22
C ASP A 408 15.63 -85.21 -15.49
N LEU A 409 16.42 -85.18 -14.42
CA LEU A 409 16.73 -83.98 -13.65
C LEU A 409 17.55 -82.97 -14.46
N VAL A 410 18.63 -83.41 -15.12
CA VAL A 410 19.48 -82.55 -15.96
C VAL A 410 18.67 -82.03 -17.16
N SER A 411 17.85 -82.89 -17.78
CA SER A 411 16.92 -82.48 -18.84
C SER A 411 15.92 -81.43 -18.35
N LEU A 412 15.36 -81.60 -17.15
CA LEU A 412 14.47 -80.61 -16.53
C LEU A 412 15.18 -79.28 -16.27
N ALA A 413 16.40 -79.31 -15.72
CA ALA A 413 17.20 -78.12 -15.47
C ALA A 413 17.50 -77.35 -16.76
N GLY A 414 17.94 -78.06 -17.80
CA GLY A 414 18.23 -77.48 -19.11
C GLY A 414 17.01 -76.85 -19.77
N LYS A 415 15.86 -77.53 -19.77
CA LYS A 415 14.61 -76.99 -20.32
C LYS A 415 14.11 -75.79 -19.53
N LEU A 416 14.14 -75.86 -18.20
CA LEU A 416 13.74 -74.75 -17.33
C LEU A 416 14.63 -73.53 -17.55
N TRP A 417 15.93 -73.74 -17.75
CA TRP A 417 16.86 -72.65 -18.04
C TRP A 417 16.59 -72.00 -19.39
N LEU A 418 16.39 -72.79 -20.45
CA LEU A 418 16.02 -72.28 -21.78
C LEU A 418 14.68 -71.53 -21.75
N GLU A 419 13.70 -72.02 -20.99
CA GLU A 419 12.41 -71.34 -20.82
C GLU A 419 12.57 -70.00 -20.10
N THR A 420 13.46 -69.94 -19.10
CA THR A 420 13.76 -68.71 -18.39
C THR A 420 14.55 -67.75 -19.29
N CYS A 421 15.44 -68.29 -20.12
CA CYS A 421 16.18 -67.52 -21.10
C CYS A 421 15.32 -67.09 -22.30
N SER A 422 14.19 -67.72 -22.58
CA SER A 422 13.25 -67.24 -23.59
C SER A 422 12.44 -66.01 -23.12
N GLN A 423 12.64 -65.58 -21.86
CA GLN A 423 12.02 -64.38 -21.30
C GLN A 423 12.76 -63.09 -21.71
N ARG A 424 12.04 -61.96 -21.76
CA ARG A 424 12.60 -60.64 -22.12
C ARG A 424 13.45 -59.99 -21.02
N TYR A 425 13.32 -60.45 -19.78
CA TYR A 425 14.23 -60.12 -18.68
C TYR A 425 15.34 -61.16 -18.60
N ARG A 426 16.43 -60.83 -17.92
CA ARG A 426 17.55 -61.75 -17.70
C ARG A 426 17.45 -62.38 -16.33
N THR A 427 17.79 -63.65 -16.19
CA THR A 427 17.99 -64.31 -14.89
C THR A 427 19.42 -64.78 -14.75
N LEU A 428 19.89 -64.84 -13.50
CA LEU A 428 21.24 -65.26 -13.14
C LEU A 428 21.18 -66.12 -11.89
N PHE A 429 21.94 -67.21 -11.91
CA PHE A 429 22.28 -67.94 -10.70
C PHE A 429 23.55 -67.35 -10.08
N VAL A 430 23.49 -67.06 -8.79
CA VAL A 430 24.64 -66.57 -8.03
C VAL A 430 24.96 -67.60 -6.96
N LEU A 431 26.13 -68.21 -7.09
CA LEU A 431 26.73 -69.04 -6.06
C LEU A 431 27.42 -68.13 -5.02
N PRO A 432 27.27 -68.39 -3.71
CA PRO A 432 28.09 -67.77 -2.68
C PRO A 432 29.58 -67.93 -2.99
N ASN A 433 30.36 -66.89 -2.70
CA ASN A 433 31.80 -66.93 -2.91
C ASN A 433 32.45 -68.09 -2.12
N GLY A 434 33.36 -68.81 -2.76
CA GLY A 434 34.03 -69.97 -2.17
C GLY A 434 33.24 -71.28 -2.22
N SER A 435 32.09 -71.30 -2.89
CA SER A 435 31.38 -72.54 -3.22
C SER A 435 32.17 -73.31 -4.26
N GLU A 436 32.47 -74.58 -3.98
CA GLU A 436 33.27 -75.44 -4.86
C GLU A 436 32.65 -76.84 -4.90
N ASP A 437 32.91 -77.58 -5.97
CA ASP A 437 32.55 -78.99 -6.03
C ASP A 437 33.49 -79.82 -5.14
N ILE A 438 32.99 -80.18 -3.96
CA ILE A 438 33.75 -80.94 -2.96
C ILE A 438 34.04 -82.37 -3.42
N LEU A 439 33.18 -82.98 -4.25
CA LEU A 439 33.41 -84.36 -4.70
C LEU A 439 34.57 -84.44 -5.69
N THR A 440 34.78 -83.41 -6.51
CA THR A 440 35.86 -83.37 -7.51
C THR A 440 37.08 -82.57 -7.06
N SER A 441 36.94 -81.66 -6.11
CA SER A 441 38.03 -80.83 -5.61
C SER A 441 39.16 -81.65 -5.00
N THR A 442 40.39 -81.23 -5.30
CA THR A 442 41.63 -81.77 -4.72
C THR A 442 42.04 -81.03 -3.45
N LYS A 443 41.28 -80.01 -3.03
CA LYS A 443 41.62 -79.21 -1.86
C LYS A 443 41.36 -79.98 -0.57
N SER A 444 42.27 -79.79 0.38
CA SER A 444 42.13 -80.33 1.72
C SER A 444 41.30 -79.37 2.59
N TYR A 445 40.13 -79.83 3.04
CA TYR A 445 39.23 -79.05 3.89
C TYR A 445 39.61 -79.20 5.37
N HIS A 446 40.29 -78.19 5.91
CA HIS A 446 40.85 -78.25 7.27
C HIS A 446 40.21 -77.34 8.30
N ARG A 447 39.24 -76.49 7.92
CA ARG A 447 38.63 -75.52 8.85
C ARG A 447 37.16 -75.30 8.60
N GLU A 448 36.79 -75.05 7.34
CA GLU A 448 35.45 -74.67 6.95
C GLU A 448 35.06 -75.39 5.67
N ILE A 449 33.81 -75.81 5.58
CA ILE A 449 33.18 -76.25 4.34
C ILE A 449 31.91 -75.43 4.13
N ARG A 450 31.82 -74.76 2.98
CA ARG A 450 30.63 -74.03 2.56
C ARG A 450 29.88 -74.84 1.51
N LEU A 451 28.63 -75.17 1.79
CA LEU A 451 27.74 -75.95 0.94
C LEU A 451 26.58 -75.10 0.45
N VAL A 452 26.38 -75.04 -0.86
CA VAL A 452 25.21 -74.44 -1.48
C VAL A 452 24.11 -75.48 -1.58
N LEU A 453 23.04 -75.29 -0.82
CA LEU A 453 21.86 -76.15 -0.91
C LEU A 453 20.88 -75.62 -1.96
N ARG A 454 20.86 -74.31 -2.13
CA ARG A 454 20.07 -73.61 -3.13
C ARG A 454 20.77 -72.32 -3.52
N PRO A 455 21.22 -72.16 -4.76
CA PRO A 455 21.86 -70.93 -5.21
C PRO A 455 20.85 -69.75 -5.25
N GLU A 456 21.35 -68.52 -5.20
CA GLU A 456 20.50 -67.34 -5.33
C GLU A 456 20.05 -67.18 -6.80
N LEU A 457 18.78 -66.83 -7.00
CA LEU A 457 18.25 -66.51 -8.32
C LEU A 457 17.95 -65.01 -8.36
N ARG A 458 18.64 -64.32 -9.25
CA ARG A 458 18.45 -62.90 -9.50
C ARG A 458 17.85 -62.69 -10.88
N ARG A 459 17.18 -61.56 -11.08
CA ARG A 459 16.78 -61.09 -12.40
C ARG A 459 17.18 -59.64 -12.64
N PHE A 460 17.34 -59.29 -13.91
CA PHE A 460 17.44 -57.92 -14.39
C PHE A 460 16.19 -57.56 -15.18
N GLY A 461 15.48 -56.54 -14.70
CA GLY A 461 14.19 -56.10 -15.25
C GLY A 461 12.99 -56.88 -14.71
N ASN A 462 11.79 -56.36 -14.98
CA ASN A 462 10.52 -56.92 -14.51
C ASN A 462 10.00 -58.04 -15.44
N SER A 463 8.88 -58.69 -15.08
CA SER A 463 8.29 -59.77 -15.89
C SER A 463 7.91 -59.37 -17.32
N GLN A 464 7.83 -58.08 -17.61
CA GLN A 464 7.56 -57.53 -18.95
C GLN A 464 8.84 -57.22 -19.75
N GLY A 465 10.03 -57.47 -19.18
CA GLY A 465 11.32 -57.12 -19.80
C GLY A 465 11.63 -55.62 -19.77
N GLN A 466 11.01 -54.86 -18.86
CA GLN A 466 11.30 -53.45 -18.64
C GLN A 466 12.30 -53.29 -17.50
N GLU A 467 12.91 -52.11 -17.34
CA GLU A 467 13.84 -51.80 -16.24
C GLU A 467 15.06 -52.73 -16.14
N LEU A 468 15.62 -53.16 -17.28
CA LEU A 468 16.76 -54.09 -17.36
C LEU A 468 18.03 -53.64 -16.62
N THR A 469 18.11 -52.39 -16.14
CA THR A 469 19.20 -51.90 -15.30
C THR A 469 19.06 -52.25 -13.83
N LYS A 470 17.87 -52.70 -13.40
CA LYS A 470 17.56 -53.02 -12.00
C LYS A 470 17.73 -54.52 -11.77
N GLU A 471 18.64 -54.87 -10.86
CA GLU A 471 18.85 -56.22 -10.37
C GLU A 471 17.97 -56.47 -9.14
N GLU A 472 17.24 -57.57 -9.13
CA GLU A 472 16.36 -57.97 -8.02
C GLU A 472 16.52 -59.46 -7.72
N ILE A 473 16.39 -59.85 -6.46
CA ILE A 473 16.25 -61.26 -6.07
C ILE A 473 14.83 -61.71 -6.41
N VAL A 474 14.68 -62.88 -7.04
CA VAL A 474 13.35 -63.43 -7.40
C VAL A 474 12.56 -63.74 -6.12
N SER A 475 11.38 -63.12 -5.99
CA SER A 475 10.53 -63.29 -4.81
C SER A 475 10.15 -64.76 -4.58
N GLY A 476 10.36 -65.26 -3.36
CA GLY A 476 10.11 -66.67 -3.01
C GLY A 476 11.31 -67.62 -3.21
N TRP A 477 12.38 -67.13 -3.82
CA TRP A 477 13.63 -67.86 -4.02
C TRP A 477 14.80 -67.13 -3.36
N LYS A 478 15.37 -67.70 -2.29
CA LYS A 478 16.52 -67.13 -1.57
C LYS A 478 17.67 -68.11 -1.56
N CYS A 479 18.90 -67.59 -1.58
CA CYS A 479 20.07 -68.41 -1.32
C CYS A 479 19.90 -69.19 -0.01
N VAL A 480 20.28 -70.46 -0.03
CA VAL A 480 20.43 -71.30 1.16
C VAL A 480 21.79 -71.95 1.08
N ASP A 481 22.74 -71.39 1.80
CA ASP A 481 24.05 -71.98 2.05
C ASP A 481 24.16 -72.43 3.50
N GLN A 482 25.05 -73.39 3.73
CA GLN A 482 25.41 -73.87 5.05
C GLN A 482 26.92 -73.90 5.18
N VAL A 483 27.40 -73.37 6.28
CA VAL A 483 28.82 -73.33 6.62
C VAL A 483 29.02 -74.27 7.79
N TYR A 484 29.95 -75.20 7.63
CA TYR A 484 30.36 -76.16 8.64
C TYR A 484 31.80 -75.87 9.05
N GLU A 485 32.02 -75.67 10.33
CA GLU A 485 33.33 -75.41 10.93
C GLU A 485 33.73 -76.59 11.83
N LEU A 486 35.03 -76.90 11.91
CA LEU A 486 35.57 -78.01 12.73
C LEU A 486 35.63 -77.69 14.23
#